data_AF-X0TX44-F1
#
_entry.id   AF-X0TX44-F1
#
_cell.length_a   1.000
_cell.length_b   1.000
_cell.length_c   1.000
_cell.angle_alpha   90.00
_cell.angle_beta   90.00
_cell.angle_gamma   90.00
#
_symmetry.space_group_name_H-M   'P 1'
#
loop_
_entity.id
_entity.type
_entity.pdbx_description
1 polymer ?
#
loop_
_entity_poly.entity_id
_entity_poly.type
_entity_poly.pdbx_seq_one_letter_code
_entity_poly.pdbx_strand_id
1 'polypeptide(L)'
;MDAGELALMVLQVLVFPGLLFTAAVGLVTSWIDRKVTARVQMRVGPPLLQPFYDVIKLMVKETCIPAGGSRLLFLSAPVVGLAGAALASTIIWRSLMAPHLAFIGDLIVVLYLLMLPALAVVLGSFASRNPLASLGGSREMKLMLAYELPFVLAVFVPVIQTHSVRLGDLLLAEKAAVANPSGVIALIVSILCMQAKLTLVPFDAPEAETELAGG
;
A
#
# COMPACT_ATOMS: atom_id res chain seq x y z
N MET A 1 11.87 -28.67 -5.33
CA MET A 1 10.80 -27.83 -5.90
C MET A 1 10.41 -28.45 -7.20
N ASP A 2 9.27 -29.10 -7.20
CA ASP A 2 8.75 -29.74 -8.41
C ASP A 2 8.18 -28.66 -9.35
N ALA A 3 8.18 -28.92 -10.66
CA ALA A 3 7.65 -27.97 -11.65
C ALA A 3 6.18 -27.58 -11.37
N GLY A 4 5.40 -28.50 -10.76
CA GLY A 4 4.03 -28.24 -10.33
C GLY A 4 3.93 -27.27 -9.15
N GLU A 5 4.85 -27.33 -8.18
CA GLU A 5 4.88 -26.38 -7.06
C GLU A 5 5.25 -24.98 -7.54
N LEU A 6 6.23 -24.88 -8.45
CA LEU A 6 6.61 -23.61 -9.07
C LEU A 6 5.44 -22.98 -9.83
N ALA A 7 4.70 -23.79 -10.62
CA ALA A 7 3.52 -23.32 -11.35
C ALA A 7 2.42 -22.79 -10.40
N LEU A 8 2.18 -23.49 -9.29
CA LEU A 8 1.21 -23.07 -8.27
C LEU A 8 1.64 -21.77 -7.59
N MET A 9 2.93 -21.59 -7.26
CA MET A 9 3.43 -20.34 -6.68
C MET A 9 3.28 -19.17 -7.65
N VAL A 10 3.62 -19.37 -8.93
CA VAL A 10 3.45 -18.34 -9.96
C VAL A 10 1.98 -17.96 -10.13
N LEU A 11 1.07 -18.95 -10.13
CA LEU A 11 -0.37 -18.71 -10.19
C LEU A 11 -0.88 -17.95 -8.96
N GLN A 12 -0.38 -18.26 -7.76
CA GLN A 12 -0.75 -17.57 -6.53
C GLN A 12 -0.34 -16.10 -6.54
N VAL A 13 0.87 -15.80 -7.03
CA VAL A 13 1.41 -14.44 -7.11
C VAL A 13 0.75 -13.63 -8.22
N LEU A 14 0.47 -14.21 -9.39
CA LEU A 14 -0.11 -13.49 -10.51
C LEU A 14 -1.63 -13.36 -10.44
N VAL A 15 -2.33 -14.43 -10.04
CA VAL A 15 -3.79 -14.52 -10.15
C VAL A 15 -4.48 -14.30 -8.82
N PHE A 16 -4.45 -15.30 -7.94
CA PHE A 16 -5.15 -15.28 -6.67
C PHE A 16 -4.33 -15.98 -5.59
N PRO A 17 -4.07 -15.34 -4.44
CA PRO A 17 -4.59 -14.05 -4.00
C PRO A 17 -3.80 -12.81 -4.48
N GLY A 18 -2.92 -12.96 -5.46
CA GLY A 18 -1.92 -11.95 -5.79
C GLY A 18 -2.33 -10.77 -6.65
N LEU A 19 -1.58 -10.50 -7.72
CA LEU A 19 -1.64 -9.26 -8.49
C LEU A 19 -3.04 -8.95 -9.04
N LEU A 20 -3.65 -9.89 -9.78
CA LEU A 20 -4.96 -9.68 -10.40
C LEU A 20 -6.05 -9.47 -9.36
N PHE A 21 -6.06 -10.27 -8.30
CA PHE A 21 -7.01 -10.12 -7.21
C PHE A 21 -6.83 -8.77 -6.49
N THR A 22 -5.60 -8.39 -6.17
CA THR A 22 -5.29 -7.12 -5.51
C THR A 22 -5.70 -5.93 -6.38
N ALA A 23 -5.45 -6.00 -7.68
CA ALA A 23 -5.89 -4.97 -8.63
C ALA A 23 -7.41 -4.88 -8.70
N ALA A 24 -8.13 -6.00 -8.76
CA ALA A 24 -9.59 -6.01 -8.76
C ALA A 24 -10.17 -5.42 -7.47
N VAL A 25 -9.65 -5.81 -6.30
CA VAL A 25 -10.03 -5.22 -5.01
C VAL A 25 -9.74 -3.72 -4.99
N GLY A 26 -8.56 -3.29 -5.46
CA GLY A 26 -8.17 -1.88 -5.55
C GLY A 26 -9.10 -1.03 -6.43
N LEU A 27 -9.58 -1.58 -7.55
CA LEU A 27 -10.55 -0.89 -8.40
C LEU A 27 -11.91 -0.76 -7.71
N VAL A 28 -12.35 -1.79 -7.00
CA VAL A 28 -13.61 -1.76 -6.25
C VAL A 28 -13.51 -0.79 -5.07
N THR A 29 -12.40 -0.77 -4.32
CA THR A 29 -12.20 0.17 -3.22
C THR A 29 -12.13 1.61 -3.71
N SER A 30 -11.45 1.87 -4.83
CA SER A 30 -11.45 3.20 -5.49
C SER A 30 -12.86 3.64 -5.89
N TRP A 31 -13.69 2.72 -6.41
CA TRP A 31 -15.09 3.03 -6.69
C TRP A 31 -15.88 3.36 -5.42
N ILE A 32 -15.72 2.56 -4.37
CA ILE A 32 -16.39 2.77 -3.08
C ILE A 32 -16.03 4.16 -2.52
N ASP A 33 -14.74 4.49 -2.49
CA ASP A 33 -14.25 5.77 -1.98
C ASP A 33 -14.89 6.96 -2.71
N ARG A 34 -14.87 6.95 -4.04
CA ARG A 34 -15.52 8.00 -4.86
C ARG A 34 -17.02 8.06 -4.65
N LYS A 35 -17.68 6.91 -4.44
CA LYS A 35 -19.13 6.84 -4.22
C LYS A 35 -19.53 7.36 -2.85
N VAL A 36 -18.77 7.01 -1.81
CA VAL A 36 -18.97 7.47 -0.43
C VAL A 36 -18.72 8.97 -0.36
N THR A 37 -17.60 9.46 -0.90
CA THR A 37 -17.28 10.90 -0.94
C THR A 37 -18.36 11.72 -1.65
N ALA A 38 -18.88 11.22 -2.77
CA ALA A 38 -19.98 11.87 -3.46
C ALA A 38 -21.27 11.95 -2.62
N ARG A 39 -21.62 10.86 -1.90
CA ARG A 39 -22.79 10.83 -1.02
C ARG A 39 -22.66 11.79 0.17
N VAL A 40 -21.49 11.85 0.79
CA VAL A 40 -21.21 12.80 1.89
C VAL A 40 -21.35 14.25 1.40
N GLN A 41 -20.95 14.51 0.15
CA GLN A 41 -21.07 15.81 -0.50
C GLN A 41 -22.44 16.04 -1.18
N MET A 42 -23.44 15.18 -0.92
CA MET A 42 -24.80 15.31 -1.48
C MET A 42 -24.85 15.36 -3.02
N ARG A 43 -23.92 14.69 -3.71
CA ARG A 43 -23.87 14.57 -5.17
C ARG A 43 -23.91 13.11 -5.63
N VAL A 44 -24.29 12.89 -6.89
CA VAL A 44 -24.31 11.55 -7.49
C VAL A 44 -22.89 11.12 -7.85
N GLY A 45 -22.39 10.07 -7.21
CA GLY A 45 -21.07 9.51 -7.54
C GLY A 45 -21.06 8.65 -8.80
N PRO A 46 -19.88 8.23 -9.27
CA PRO A 46 -19.68 7.59 -10.58
C PRO A 46 -20.35 6.20 -10.71
N PRO A 47 -20.51 5.69 -11.95
CA PRO A 47 -20.96 4.32 -12.22
C PRO A 47 -19.90 3.29 -11.82
N LEU A 48 -20.33 2.03 -11.62
CA LEU A 48 -19.46 0.95 -11.10
C LEU A 48 -18.26 0.64 -12.01
N LEU A 49 -18.44 0.71 -13.32
CA LEU A 49 -17.40 0.43 -14.31
C LEU A 49 -16.40 1.59 -14.50
N GLN A 50 -16.57 2.72 -13.81
CA GLN A 50 -15.73 3.90 -14.01
C GLN A 50 -14.23 3.65 -13.78
N PRO A 51 -13.79 3.00 -12.68
CA PRO A 51 -12.36 2.79 -12.47
C PRO A 51 -11.72 1.91 -13.56
N PHE A 52 -12.49 0.98 -14.12
CA PHE A 52 -12.03 0.16 -15.23
C PHE A 52 -11.80 0.99 -16.51
N TYR A 53 -12.71 1.91 -16.82
CA TYR A 53 -12.52 2.85 -17.93
C TYR A 53 -11.35 3.81 -17.70
N ASP A 54 -11.12 4.24 -16.45
CA ASP A 54 -10.00 5.11 -16.11
C ASP A 54 -8.65 4.39 -16.36
N VAL A 55 -8.54 3.10 -16.03
CA VAL A 55 -7.35 2.29 -16.34
C VAL A 55 -7.12 2.20 -17.84
N ILE A 56 -8.15 1.85 -18.63
CA ILE A 56 -8.03 1.77 -20.10
C ILE A 56 -7.59 3.12 -20.67
N LYS A 57 -8.20 4.21 -20.19
CA LYS A 57 -7.83 5.57 -20.60
C LYS A 57 -6.36 5.88 -20.32
N LEU A 58 -5.84 5.49 -19.16
CA LEU A 58 -4.44 5.72 -18.79
C LEU A 58 -3.47 4.86 -19.63
N MET A 59 -3.86 3.63 -19.99
CA MET A 59 -3.05 2.75 -20.86
C MET A 59 -2.91 3.27 -22.29
N VAL A 60 -3.89 4.04 -22.77
CA VAL A 60 -3.84 4.69 -24.09
C VAL A 60 -3.03 5.99 -24.07
N LYS A 61 -2.78 6.55 -22.88
CA LYS A 61 -2.10 7.84 -22.75
C LYS A 61 -0.59 7.70 -22.98
N GLU A 62 -0.01 8.66 -23.71
CA GLU A 62 1.43 8.68 -23.96
C GLU A 62 2.22 8.91 -22.67
N THR A 63 3.35 8.20 -22.54
CA THR A 63 4.28 8.35 -21.42
C THR A 63 5.18 9.57 -21.64
N CYS A 64 4.89 10.67 -20.95
CA CYS A 64 5.73 11.87 -20.96
C CYS A 64 6.88 11.72 -19.96
N ILE A 65 8.11 11.57 -20.45
CA ILE A 65 9.31 11.45 -19.62
C ILE A 65 9.98 12.84 -19.52
N PRO A 66 10.26 13.36 -18.30
CA PRO A 66 10.91 14.66 -18.13
C PRO A 66 12.28 14.74 -18.82
N ALA A 67 12.54 15.83 -19.53
CA ALA A 67 13.83 16.06 -20.17
C ALA A 67 14.93 16.24 -19.12
N GLY A 68 16.02 15.48 -19.25
CA GLY A 68 17.18 15.56 -18.35
C GLY A 68 17.07 14.75 -17.05
N GLY A 69 15.94 14.07 -16.80
CA GLY A 69 15.76 13.11 -15.71
C GLY A 69 16.26 11.70 -16.05
N SER A 70 16.38 10.83 -15.03
CA SER A 70 16.78 9.44 -15.24
C SER A 70 15.59 8.60 -15.71
N ARG A 71 15.57 8.26 -17.01
CA ARG A 71 14.49 7.47 -17.63
C ARG A 71 14.27 6.12 -16.94
N LEU A 72 15.36 5.41 -16.63
CA LEU A 72 15.27 4.09 -16.01
C LEU A 72 14.64 4.17 -14.63
N LEU A 73 15.12 5.07 -13.78
CA LEU A 73 14.62 5.22 -12.40
C LEU A 73 13.17 5.70 -12.39
N PHE A 74 12.83 6.68 -13.22
CA PHE A 74 11.47 7.23 -13.31
C PHE A 74 10.44 6.18 -13.74
N LEU A 75 10.77 5.33 -14.72
CA LEU A 75 9.87 4.28 -15.18
C LEU A 75 9.85 3.06 -14.25
N SER A 76 10.95 2.73 -13.58
CA SER A 76 11.01 1.60 -12.66
C SER A 76 10.31 1.88 -11.33
N ALA A 77 10.30 3.14 -10.87
CA ALA A 77 9.76 3.51 -9.56
C ALA A 77 8.31 3.01 -9.36
N PRO A 78 7.33 3.33 -10.23
CA PRO A 78 5.96 2.83 -10.09
C PRO A 78 5.87 1.30 -10.10
N VAL A 79 6.72 0.62 -10.87
CA VAL A 79 6.75 -0.85 -10.96
C VAL A 79 7.22 -1.46 -9.63
N VAL A 80 8.25 -0.88 -9.00
CA VAL A 80 8.76 -1.34 -7.70
C VAL A 80 7.70 -1.14 -6.61
N GLY A 81 7.03 0.01 -6.59
CA GLY A 81 5.94 0.28 -5.65
C GLY A 81 4.78 -0.71 -5.80
N LEU A 82 4.34 -0.94 -7.04
CA LEU A 82 3.29 -1.91 -7.35
C LEU A 82 3.70 -3.34 -6.97
N ALA A 83 4.93 -3.75 -7.26
CA ALA A 83 5.44 -5.07 -6.91
C ALA A 83 5.46 -5.27 -5.39
N GLY A 84 5.91 -4.26 -4.62
CA GLY A 84 5.90 -4.30 -3.17
C GLY A 84 4.49 -4.44 -2.59
N ALA A 85 3.55 -3.60 -3.05
CA ALA A 85 2.16 -3.66 -2.62
C ALA A 85 1.48 -4.98 -2.98
N ALA A 86 1.70 -5.49 -4.20
CA ALA A 86 1.15 -6.76 -4.66
C ALA A 86 1.70 -7.92 -3.82
N LEU A 87 3.02 -8.00 -3.60
CA LEU A 87 3.63 -9.05 -2.79
C LEU A 87 3.18 -8.98 -1.33
N ALA A 88 3.12 -7.80 -0.71
CA ALA A 88 2.58 -7.64 0.64
C ALA A 88 1.13 -8.15 0.73
N SER A 89 0.28 -7.74 -0.22
CA SER A 89 -1.10 -8.20 -0.33
C SER A 89 -1.19 -9.73 -0.46
N THR A 90 -0.36 -10.35 -1.30
CA THR A 90 -0.34 -11.82 -1.49
C THR A 90 -0.10 -12.55 -0.16
N ILE A 91 0.85 -12.07 0.65
CA ILE A 91 1.23 -12.69 1.92
C ILE A 91 0.08 -12.53 2.92
N ILE A 92 -0.49 -11.33 3.01
CA ILE A 92 -1.61 -11.03 3.93
C ILE A 92 -2.82 -11.91 3.59
N TRP A 93 -3.26 -11.94 2.34
CA TRP A 93 -4.42 -12.73 1.93
C TRP A 93 -4.21 -14.23 2.08
N ARG A 94 -2.99 -14.71 1.78
CA ARG A 94 -2.65 -16.11 1.99
C ARG A 94 -2.69 -16.48 3.47
N SER A 95 -2.17 -15.62 4.34
CA SER A 95 -2.21 -15.81 5.79
C SER A 95 -3.64 -15.79 6.33
N LEU A 96 -4.51 -14.95 5.76
CA LEU A 96 -5.93 -14.91 6.11
C LEU A 96 -6.69 -16.18 5.73
N MET A 97 -6.45 -16.71 4.52
CA MET A 97 -7.13 -17.92 4.02
C MET A 97 -6.59 -19.20 4.68
N ALA A 98 -5.28 -19.26 4.91
CA ALA A 98 -4.60 -20.42 5.46
C ALA A 98 -3.52 -20.00 6.48
N PRO A 99 -3.93 -19.67 7.72
CA PRO A 99 -3.02 -19.19 8.77
C PRO A 99 -1.86 -20.15 9.06
N HIS A 100 -2.08 -21.46 8.90
CA HIS A 100 -1.06 -22.49 9.13
C HIS A 100 0.08 -22.48 8.09
N LEU A 101 -0.13 -21.87 6.91
CA LEU A 101 0.88 -21.72 5.86
C LEU A 101 1.77 -20.48 6.07
N ALA A 102 1.51 -19.68 7.10
CA ALA A 102 2.37 -18.57 7.53
C ALA A 102 3.77 -19.08 7.92
N PHE A 103 4.82 -18.39 7.51
CA PHE A 103 6.20 -18.74 7.86
C PHE A 103 6.75 -17.81 8.94
N ILE A 104 7.82 -18.22 9.62
CA ILE A 104 8.45 -17.43 10.68
C ILE A 104 9.07 -16.17 10.06
N GLY A 105 8.56 -14.99 10.45
CA GLY A 105 9.05 -13.68 9.97
C GLY A 105 8.26 -13.08 8.81
N ASP A 106 7.13 -13.69 8.42
CA ASP A 106 6.22 -13.13 7.40
C ASP A 106 5.72 -11.73 7.74
N LEU A 107 5.47 -11.43 9.03
CA LEU A 107 5.13 -10.09 9.50
C LEU A 107 6.22 -9.07 9.14
N ILE A 108 7.48 -9.39 9.40
CA ILE A 108 8.62 -8.51 9.14
C ILE A 108 8.75 -8.25 7.64
N VAL A 109 8.60 -9.31 6.83
CA VAL A 109 8.62 -9.20 5.35
C VAL A 109 7.52 -8.27 4.87
N VAL A 110 6.28 -8.42 5.38
CA VAL A 110 5.16 -7.55 5.03
C VAL A 110 5.44 -6.09 5.41
N LEU A 111 5.97 -5.82 6.60
CA LEU A 111 6.30 -4.45 7.02
C LEU A 111 7.28 -3.77 6.05
N TYR A 112 8.35 -4.46 5.65
CA TYR A 112 9.31 -3.92 4.68
C TYR A 112 8.72 -3.76 3.27
N LEU A 113 7.91 -4.72 2.81
CA LEU A 113 7.25 -4.61 1.50
C LEU A 113 6.28 -3.41 1.46
N LEU A 114 5.61 -3.11 2.57
CA LEU A 114 4.72 -1.97 2.69
C LEU A 114 5.44 -0.61 2.67
N MET A 115 6.76 -0.55 2.83
CA MET A 115 7.54 0.69 2.63
C MET A 115 7.82 0.99 1.15
N LEU A 116 7.83 -0.04 0.29
CA LEU A 116 8.23 0.10 -1.10
C LEU A 116 7.37 1.11 -1.90
N PRO A 117 6.04 1.22 -1.71
CA PRO A 117 5.24 2.23 -2.39
C PRO A 117 5.70 3.66 -2.10
N ALA A 118 5.91 4.01 -0.83
CA ALA A 118 6.36 5.34 -0.44
C ALA A 118 7.79 5.61 -0.94
N LEU A 119 8.69 4.61 -0.88
CA LEU A 119 10.04 4.73 -1.44
C LEU A 119 10.02 4.92 -2.96
N ALA A 120 9.12 4.22 -3.66
CA ALA A 120 8.92 4.38 -5.10
C ALA A 120 8.48 5.80 -5.45
N VAL A 121 7.57 6.40 -4.68
CA VAL A 121 7.17 7.81 -4.87
C VAL A 121 8.38 8.73 -4.70
N VAL A 122 9.13 8.59 -3.61
CA VAL A 122 10.35 9.38 -3.36
C VAL A 122 11.36 9.26 -4.51
N LEU A 123 11.62 8.04 -4.98
CA LEU A 123 12.56 7.79 -6.08
C LEU A 123 12.06 8.38 -7.40
N GLY A 124 10.76 8.24 -7.71
CA GLY A 124 10.15 8.82 -8.91
C GLY A 124 10.23 10.35 -8.92
N SER A 125 9.98 10.97 -7.76
CA SER A 125 10.07 12.41 -7.55
C SER A 125 11.48 12.95 -7.81
N PHE A 126 12.53 12.30 -7.28
CA PHE A 126 13.91 12.73 -7.53
C PHE A 126 14.41 12.42 -8.94
N ALA A 127 13.89 11.37 -9.59
CA ALA A 127 14.28 10.99 -10.94
C ALA A 127 13.79 11.98 -12.01
N SER A 128 12.73 12.75 -11.74
CA SER A 128 12.12 13.69 -12.69
C SER A 128 12.96 14.96 -12.96
N ARG A 129 13.98 15.24 -12.13
CA ARG A 129 14.82 16.47 -12.19
C ARG A 129 14.01 17.78 -12.16
N ASN A 130 12.83 17.76 -11.54
CA ASN A 130 12.01 18.94 -11.32
C ASN A 130 12.13 19.39 -9.85
N PRO A 131 12.42 20.68 -9.58
CA PRO A 131 12.48 21.21 -8.21
C PRO A 131 11.20 20.99 -7.41
N LEU A 132 10.02 21.12 -8.04
CA LEU A 132 8.73 20.93 -7.37
C LEU A 132 8.53 19.46 -7.00
N ALA A 133 8.79 18.54 -7.94
CA ALA A 133 8.75 17.11 -7.69
C ALA A 133 9.68 16.70 -6.53
N SER A 134 10.91 17.24 -6.53
CA SER A 134 11.92 16.95 -5.51
C SER A 134 11.52 17.49 -4.13
N LEU A 135 10.80 18.60 -4.08
CA LEU A 135 10.22 19.14 -2.85
C LEU A 135 9.11 18.22 -2.31
N GLY A 136 8.21 17.75 -3.17
CA GLY A 136 7.20 16.74 -2.84
C GLY A 136 7.82 15.45 -2.31
N GLY A 137 8.81 14.90 -3.01
CA GLY A 137 9.56 13.70 -2.57
C GLY A 137 10.27 13.90 -1.22
N SER A 138 10.80 15.09 -0.95
CA SER A 138 11.41 15.42 0.35
C SER A 138 10.38 15.48 1.48
N ARG A 139 9.13 15.89 1.19
CA ARG A 139 8.02 15.86 2.15
C ARG A 139 7.54 14.44 2.40
N GLU A 140 7.40 13.64 1.35
CA GLU A 140 7.04 12.22 1.46
C GLU A 140 8.06 11.46 2.30
N MET A 141 9.36 11.68 2.07
CA MET A 141 10.41 11.05 2.86
C MET A 141 10.30 11.38 4.36
N LYS A 142 10.00 12.64 4.71
CA LYS A 142 9.80 13.04 6.11
C LYS A 142 8.55 12.40 6.71
N LEU A 143 7.45 12.35 5.95
CA LEU A 143 6.20 11.75 6.38
C LEU A 143 6.37 10.24 6.61
N MET A 144 7.01 9.55 5.67
CA MET A 144 7.38 8.14 5.77
C MET A 144 8.14 7.82 7.05
N LEU A 145 9.21 8.56 7.33
CA LEU A 145 10.00 8.36 8.55
C LEU A 145 9.19 8.63 9.82
N ALA A 146 8.24 9.57 9.77
CA ALA A 146 7.42 9.95 10.91
C ALA A 146 6.35 8.91 11.27
N TYR A 147 5.64 8.33 10.28
CA TYR A 147 4.57 7.36 10.55
C TYR A 147 5.07 5.93 10.76
N GLU A 148 6.23 5.56 10.21
CA GLU A 148 6.64 4.16 10.24
C GLU A 148 7.02 3.70 11.65
N LEU A 149 7.76 4.51 12.40
CA LEU A 149 8.18 4.12 13.74
C LEU A 149 6.97 3.88 14.67
N PRO A 150 5.97 4.79 14.76
CA PRO A 150 4.74 4.52 15.49
C PRO A 150 3.95 3.31 14.96
N PHE A 151 3.94 3.09 13.64
CA PHE A 151 3.26 1.95 13.04
C PHE A 151 3.88 0.61 13.46
N VAL A 152 5.21 0.50 13.41
CA VAL A 152 5.94 -0.70 13.84
C VAL A 152 5.73 -0.96 15.33
N LEU A 153 5.77 0.10 16.16
CA LEU A 153 5.48 -0.02 17.61
C LEU A 153 4.05 -0.51 17.88
N ALA A 154 3.06 -0.01 17.12
CA ALA A 154 1.68 -0.48 17.24
C ALA A 154 1.54 -1.96 16.85
N VAL A 155 2.26 -2.41 15.81
CA VAL A 155 2.28 -3.81 15.38
C VAL A 155 2.97 -4.73 16.39
N PHE A 156 3.92 -4.22 17.18
CA PHE A 156 4.55 -5.03 18.22
C PHE A 156 3.63 -5.38 19.40
N VAL A 157 2.57 -4.61 19.64
CA VAL A 157 1.63 -4.89 20.74
C VAL A 157 0.98 -6.29 20.62
N PRO A 158 0.33 -6.66 19.49
CA PRO A 158 -0.20 -8.01 19.33
C PRO A 158 0.89 -9.09 19.27
N VAL A 159 2.11 -8.77 18.81
CA VAL A 159 3.26 -9.70 18.84
C VAL A 159 3.65 -10.06 20.27
N ILE A 160 3.71 -9.07 21.17
CA ILE A 160 4.04 -9.29 22.58
C ILE A 160 2.94 -10.10 23.27
N GLN A 161 1.67 -9.84 22.95
CA GLN A 161 0.53 -10.54 23.55
C GLN A 161 0.44 -12.02 23.14
N THR A 162 0.84 -12.34 21.91
CA THR A 162 0.82 -13.72 21.37
C THR A 162 2.14 -14.45 21.49
N HIS A 163 3.23 -13.73 21.81
CA HIS A 163 4.60 -14.23 21.78
C HIS A 163 5.02 -14.88 20.44
N SER A 164 4.40 -14.45 19.34
CA SER A 164 4.71 -14.96 17.99
C SER A 164 4.84 -13.82 16.99
N VAL A 165 5.76 -14.00 16.05
CA VAL A 165 6.00 -13.08 14.91
C VAL A 165 5.34 -13.61 13.63
N ARG A 166 4.63 -14.75 13.71
CA ARG A 166 3.92 -15.33 12.57
C ARG A 166 2.57 -14.66 12.40
N LEU A 167 2.28 -14.10 11.22
CA LEU A 167 1.00 -13.47 10.94
C LEU A 167 -0.18 -14.41 11.19
N GLY A 168 -0.03 -15.70 10.88
CA GLY A 168 -1.07 -16.70 11.11
C GLY A 168 -1.48 -16.81 12.59
N ASP A 169 -0.51 -16.81 13.50
CA ASP A 169 -0.77 -16.89 14.95
C ASP A 169 -1.44 -15.61 15.46
N LEU A 170 -1.05 -14.45 14.92
CA LEU A 170 -1.66 -13.15 15.24
C LEU A 170 -3.13 -13.08 14.81
N LEU A 171 -3.46 -13.61 13.63
CA LEU A 171 -4.83 -13.66 13.13
C LEU A 171 -5.72 -14.56 13.98
N LEU A 172 -5.19 -15.70 14.44
CA LEU A 172 -5.94 -16.61 15.32
C LEU A 172 -6.18 -16.01 16.71
N ALA A 173 -5.31 -15.11 17.17
CA ALA A 173 -5.40 -14.44 18.46
C ALA A 173 -6.16 -13.10 18.43
N GLU A 174 -6.77 -12.72 17.30
CA GLU A 174 -7.39 -11.40 17.06
C GLU A 174 -8.31 -10.94 18.19
N LYS A 175 -9.18 -11.84 18.70
CA LYS A 175 -10.14 -11.52 19.76
C LYS A 175 -9.47 -11.17 21.09
N ALA A 176 -8.32 -11.77 21.38
CA ALA A 176 -7.57 -11.49 22.60
C ALA A 176 -6.82 -10.15 22.51
N ALA A 177 -6.44 -9.74 21.29
CA ALA A 177 -5.68 -8.52 21.08
C ALA A 177 -6.51 -7.26 21.37
N VAL A 178 -7.75 -7.20 20.89
CA VAL A 178 -8.64 -6.03 21.09
C VAL A 178 -9.30 -6.02 22.47
N ALA A 179 -9.27 -7.12 23.22
CA ALA A 179 -9.81 -7.19 24.57
C ALA A 179 -9.02 -6.35 25.58
N ASN A 180 -7.73 -6.10 25.32
CA ASN A 180 -6.85 -5.35 26.20
C ASN A 180 -6.80 -3.85 25.81
N PRO A 181 -6.76 -2.91 26.79
CA PRO A 181 -6.63 -1.48 26.51
C PRO A 181 -5.42 -1.15 25.64
N SER A 182 -4.30 -1.87 25.82
CA SER A 182 -3.09 -1.70 25.00
C SER A 182 -3.32 -2.04 23.53
N GLY A 183 -4.10 -3.08 23.23
CA GLY A 183 -4.43 -3.44 21.86
C GLY A 183 -5.41 -2.46 21.20
N VAL A 184 -6.35 -1.89 21.97
CA VAL A 184 -7.22 -0.81 21.47
C VAL A 184 -6.40 0.45 21.12
N ILE A 185 -5.44 0.83 21.97
CA ILE A 185 -4.55 1.95 21.67
C ILE A 185 -3.71 1.65 20.42
N ALA A 186 -3.16 0.45 20.31
CA ALA A 186 -2.40 0.02 19.13
C ALA A 186 -3.26 0.06 17.85
N LEU A 187 -4.53 -0.32 17.94
CA LEU A 187 -5.47 -0.24 16.82
C LEU A 187 -5.74 1.20 16.40
N ILE A 188 -5.96 2.11 17.36
CA ILE A 188 -6.17 3.53 17.05
C ILE A 188 -4.92 4.12 16.39
N VAL A 189 -3.73 3.86 16.94
CA VAL A 189 -2.45 4.33 16.38
C VAL A 189 -2.24 3.75 14.99
N SER A 190 -2.50 2.45 14.77
CA SER A 190 -2.32 1.83 13.46
C SER A 190 -3.27 2.39 12.42
N ILE A 191 -4.53 2.70 12.76
CA ILE A 191 -5.48 3.37 11.86
C ILE A 191 -4.95 4.76 11.46
N LEU A 192 -4.49 5.56 12.42
CA LEU A 192 -3.94 6.90 12.14
C LEU A 192 -2.68 6.82 11.26
N CYS A 193 -1.77 5.88 11.56
CA CYS A 193 -0.57 5.65 10.75
C CYS A 193 -0.91 5.14 9.35
N MET A 194 -1.93 4.30 9.19
CA MET A 194 -2.36 3.83 7.87
C MET A 194 -2.89 4.97 7.00
N GLN A 195 -3.60 5.94 7.58
CA GLN A 195 -4.02 7.14 6.85
C GLN A 195 -2.82 7.95 6.36
N ALA A 196 -1.82 8.14 7.23
CA ALA A 196 -0.57 8.82 6.86
C ALA A 196 0.22 8.05 5.79
N LYS A 197 0.24 6.71 5.87
CA LYS A 197 0.95 5.83 4.94
C LYS A 197 0.34 5.81 3.53
N LEU A 198 -0.96 6.02 3.43
CA LEU A 198 -1.67 6.15 2.15
C LEU A 198 -1.72 7.59 1.63
N THR A 199 -1.06 8.53 2.32
CA THR A 199 -1.06 9.97 2.00
C THR A 199 -2.48 10.53 1.80
N LEU A 200 -3.45 9.99 2.54
CA LEU A 200 -4.83 10.46 2.48
C LEU A 200 -5.01 11.67 3.39
N VAL A 201 -5.95 12.54 3.01
CA VAL A 201 -6.33 13.72 3.82
C VAL A 201 -6.64 13.27 5.25
N PRO A 202 -6.00 13.82 6.29
CA PRO A 202 -5.27 15.11 6.34
C PRO A 202 -3.74 15.06 6.16
N PHE A 203 -3.16 13.94 5.74
CA PHE A 203 -1.70 13.71 5.61
C PHE A 203 -1.21 13.80 4.16
N ASP A 204 -1.83 14.64 3.34
CA ASP A 204 -1.57 14.82 1.91
C ASP A 204 -0.55 15.93 1.59
N ALA A 205 0.21 16.39 2.59
CA ALA A 205 1.25 17.41 2.44
C ALA A 205 2.31 17.14 1.32
N PRO A 206 2.66 15.88 1.00
CA PRO A 206 3.55 15.55 -0.11
C PRO A 206 2.94 15.76 -1.50
N GLU A 207 1.61 15.70 -1.62
CA GLU A 207 0.89 15.85 -2.90
C GLU A 207 0.33 17.28 -3.06
N ALA A 208 -0.05 17.94 -1.96
CA ALA A 208 -0.52 19.32 -1.83
C ALA A 208 -0.66 20.07 -3.17
N GLU A 209 -1.79 19.85 -3.84
CA GLU A 209 -2.00 20.30 -5.24
C GLU A 209 -1.80 21.81 -5.41
N THR A 210 -2.13 22.60 -4.39
CA THR A 210 -1.99 24.06 -4.40
C THR A 210 -0.54 24.53 -4.42
N GLU A 211 0.39 23.73 -3.90
CA GLU A 211 1.80 24.08 -3.78
C GLU A 211 2.67 23.37 -4.83
N LEU A 212 2.22 22.20 -5.32
CA LEU A 212 3.01 21.28 -6.14
C LEU A 212 2.39 20.96 -7.51
N ALA A 213 1.41 21.73 -7.99
CA ALA A 213 0.63 21.51 -9.24
C ALA A 213 1.42 21.19 -10.54
N GLY A 214 2.74 21.35 -10.56
CA GLY A 214 3.62 21.01 -11.70
C GLY A 214 4.78 20.08 -11.36
N GLY A 215 4.76 19.42 -10.20
CA GLY A 215 5.79 18.50 -9.70
C GLY A 215 5.41 17.02 -9.86
#